data_AF-A0A419KSX2-F1
#
_entry.id   AF-A0A419KSX2-F1
#
_cell.length_a   1.000
_cell.length_b   1.000
_cell.length_c   1.000
_cell.angle_alpha   90.00
_cell.angle_beta   90.00
_cell.angle_gamma   90.00
#
_symmetry.space_group_name_H-M   'P 1'
#
loop_
_entity.id
_entity.type
_entity.pdbx_description
1 polymer ?
#
loop_
_entity_poly.entity_id
_entity_poly.type
_entity_poly.pdbx_seq_one_letter_code
_entity_poly.pdbx_strand_id
1 'polypeptide(L)'
;MSFKEEKTVYFESPGEQNTDVLLSVVKRYVDEKNIRDIVVASTRGLTGVKASEILKGYNVVIVTHHTGFREPGKNELKDEYRRKILANGAKIFTGTHALSSVERAIRRRFGAVETLEIIANTLRLLGQGTKVCVEIVLMAADAGLISMDKDVVAVGGTGRGADTALLIKPANTSDFFNLKIKEIIAKPKEF
;
A
#
# COMPACT_ATOMS: atom_id res chain seq x y z
N MET A 1 -6.80 -1.55 -33.79
CA MET A 1 -6.39 -1.91 -32.42
C MET A 1 -5.87 -0.64 -31.75
N SER A 2 -6.40 -0.25 -30.59
CA SER A 2 -5.86 0.86 -29.80
C SER A 2 -4.95 0.29 -28.71
N PHE A 3 -3.69 0.67 -28.69
CA PHE A 3 -2.77 0.40 -27.59
C PHE A 3 -2.36 1.73 -26.95
N LYS A 4 -1.88 1.66 -25.71
CA LYS A 4 -1.36 2.81 -24.96
C LYS A 4 -0.01 2.42 -24.38
N GLU A 5 0.96 3.30 -24.51
CA GLU A 5 2.28 3.13 -23.92
C GLU A 5 2.37 3.95 -22.65
N GLU A 6 2.90 3.34 -21.59
CA GLU A 6 3.09 3.98 -20.30
C GLU A 6 4.48 3.67 -19.78
N LYS A 7 5.08 4.64 -19.10
CA LYS A 7 6.43 4.49 -18.54
C LYS A 7 6.35 3.81 -17.18
N THR A 8 7.13 2.74 -17.00
CA THR A 8 7.35 2.08 -15.70
C THR A 8 8.78 2.27 -15.24
N VAL A 9 8.97 2.49 -13.93
CA VAL A 9 10.30 2.55 -13.30
C VAL A 9 10.64 1.22 -12.64
N TYR A 10 11.82 0.67 -12.95
CA TYR A 10 12.33 -0.52 -12.29
C TYR A 10 13.54 -0.16 -11.41
N PHE A 11 13.43 -0.36 -10.10
CA PHE A 11 14.56 -0.22 -9.19
C PHE A 11 15.45 -1.46 -9.26
N GLU A 12 16.76 -1.31 -9.12
CA GLU A 12 17.69 -2.46 -9.18
C GLU A 12 17.52 -3.41 -8.00
N SER A 13 17.18 -2.89 -6.82
CA SER A 13 17.03 -3.66 -5.58
C SER A 13 15.83 -3.17 -4.77
N PRO A 14 15.25 -4.03 -3.90
CA PRO A 14 14.13 -3.65 -3.04
C PRO A 14 14.61 -2.86 -1.81
N GLY A 15 13.69 -2.15 -1.14
CA GLY A 15 13.95 -1.54 0.17
C GLY A 15 13.82 -0.02 0.25
N GLU A 16 14.18 0.49 1.44
CA GLU A 16 13.87 1.86 1.87
C GLU A 16 14.60 2.96 1.09
N GLN A 17 15.73 2.64 0.47
CA GLN A 17 16.51 3.56 -0.37
C GLN A 17 15.71 4.11 -1.55
N ASN A 18 14.67 3.39 -1.99
CA ASN A 18 13.84 3.78 -3.12
C ASN A 18 12.73 4.78 -2.76
N THR A 19 12.48 5.00 -1.46
CA THR A 19 11.27 5.70 -0.98
C THR A 19 11.10 7.10 -1.58
N ASP A 20 12.14 7.92 -1.53
CA ASP A 20 12.06 9.33 -1.97
C ASP A 20 11.88 9.44 -3.49
N VAL A 21 12.60 8.60 -4.24
CA VAL A 21 12.48 8.51 -5.69
C VAL A 21 11.09 8.01 -6.08
N LEU A 22 10.59 6.96 -5.41
CA LEU A 22 9.26 6.42 -5.65
C LEU A 22 8.17 7.45 -5.42
N LEU A 23 8.19 8.16 -4.30
CA LEU A 23 7.18 9.20 -4.00
C LEU A 23 7.21 10.33 -5.04
N SER A 24 8.39 10.68 -5.55
CA SER A 24 8.54 11.67 -6.62
C SER A 24 8.00 11.17 -7.97
N VAL A 25 8.17 9.87 -8.28
CA VAL A 25 7.54 9.22 -9.44
C VAL A 25 6.02 9.22 -9.30
N VAL A 26 5.51 8.83 -8.13
CA VAL A 26 4.06 8.80 -7.82
C VAL A 26 3.45 10.19 -7.97
N LYS A 27 4.08 11.25 -7.43
CA LYS A 27 3.59 12.62 -7.53
C LYS A 27 3.36 13.04 -8.99
N ARG A 28 4.36 12.83 -9.84
CA ARG A 28 4.26 13.15 -11.28
C ARG A 28 3.14 12.34 -11.94
N TYR A 29 3.08 11.04 -11.66
CA TYR A 29 2.07 10.16 -12.22
C TYR A 29 0.64 10.59 -11.84
N VAL A 30 0.37 10.89 -10.56
CA VAL A 30 -0.97 11.31 -10.13
C VAL A 30 -1.35 12.70 -10.66
N ASP A 31 -0.38 13.60 -10.82
CA ASP A 31 -0.58 14.91 -11.45
C ASP A 31 -0.98 14.75 -12.92
N GLU A 32 -0.22 13.96 -13.69
CA GLU A 32 -0.45 13.73 -15.12
C GLU A 32 -1.77 13.01 -15.40
N LYS A 33 -2.16 12.05 -14.54
CA LYS A 33 -3.39 11.25 -14.70
C LYS A 33 -4.61 11.83 -13.97
N ASN A 34 -4.45 12.94 -13.23
CA ASN A 34 -5.48 13.54 -12.39
C ASN A 34 -6.13 12.52 -11.41
N ILE A 35 -5.30 11.70 -10.76
CA ILE A 35 -5.76 10.70 -9.78
C ILE A 35 -5.71 11.33 -8.38
N ARG A 36 -6.83 11.29 -7.67
CA ARG A 36 -6.97 11.98 -6.38
C ARG A 36 -6.70 11.12 -5.15
N ASP A 37 -6.98 9.82 -5.24
CA ASP A 37 -6.86 8.90 -4.12
C ASP A 37 -5.49 8.20 -4.15
N ILE A 38 -4.73 8.29 -3.05
CA ILE A 38 -3.47 7.59 -2.86
C ILE A 38 -3.49 6.84 -1.52
N VAL A 39 -3.13 5.56 -1.53
CA VAL A 39 -3.01 4.74 -0.32
C VAL A 39 -1.56 4.34 -0.13
N VAL A 40 -1.00 4.59 1.06
CA VAL A 40 0.42 4.39 1.34
C VAL A 40 0.62 3.55 2.59
N ALA A 41 1.41 2.48 2.48
CA ALA A 41 1.81 1.70 3.64
C ALA A 41 2.86 2.46 4.49
N SER A 42 2.64 2.55 5.80
CA SER A 42 3.67 3.03 6.72
C SER A 42 3.55 2.42 8.10
N THR A 43 4.51 1.56 8.47
CA THR A 43 4.51 0.90 9.77
C THR A 43 4.87 1.86 10.91
N ARG A 44 6.03 2.52 10.82
CA ARG A 44 6.54 3.40 11.89
C ARG A 44 6.15 4.87 11.70
N GLY A 45 5.71 5.25 10.50
CA GLY A 45 5.22 6.59 10.17
C GLY A 45 6.11 7.43 9.26
N LEU A 46 7.41 7.14 9.13
CA LEU A 46 8.34 8.00 8.35
C LEU A 46 7.92 8.12 6.88
N THR A 47 7.62 6.99 6.21
CA THR A 47 7.09 6.99 4.83
C THR A 47 5.78 7.76 4.74
N GLY A 48 4.90 7.62 5.74
CA GLY A 48 3.62 8.32 5.79
C GLY A 48 3.79 9.83 5.89
N VAL A 49 4.74 10.31 6.70
CA VAL A 49 5.08 11.73 6.79
C VAL A 49 5.54 12.25 5.43
N LYS A 50 6.55 11.62 4.82
CA LYS A 50 7.07 12.00 3.50
C LYS A 50 5.98 12.03 2.43
N ALA A 51 5.16 10.99 2.39
CA ALA A 51 4.06 10.89 1.42
C ALA A 51 3.01 11.99 1.63
N SER A 52 2.58 12.22 2.88
CA SER A 52 1.58 13.27 3.19
C SER A 52 2.07 14.68 2.90
N GLU A 53 3.38 14.92 2.95
CA GLU A 53 3.99 16.21 2.62
C GLU A 53 4.08 16.42 1.10
N ILE A 54 4.63 15.44 0.37
CA ILE A 54 4.80 15.51 -1.09
C ILE A 54 3.45 15.53 -1.83
N LEU A 55 2.46 14.78 -1.33
CA LEU A 55 1.13 14.62 -1.92
C LEU A 55 0.09 15.48 -1.20
N LYS A 56 0.50 16.60 -0.61
CA LYS A 56 -0.44 17.53 0.04
C LYS A 56 -1.48 18.02 -0.98
N GLY A 57 -2.76 18.05 -0.55
CA GLY A 57 -3.89 18.39 -1.42
C GLY A 57 -4.52 17.22 -2.17
N TYR A 58 -3.95 16.01 -2.05
CA TYR A 58 -4.57 14.76 -2.46
C TYR A 58 -5.31 14.09 -1.30
N ASN A 59 -6.18 13.12 -1.60
CA ASN A 59 -6.72 12.22 -0.56
C ASN A 59 -5.69 11.13 -0.27
N VAL A 60 -4.80 11.40 0.70
CA VAL A 60 -3.75 10.47 1.11
C VAL A 60 -4.22 9.66 2.32
N VAL A 61 -4.26 8.34 2.18
CA VAL A 61 -4.59 7.39 3.24
C VAL A 61 -3.34 6.62 3.64
N ILE A 62 -2.85 6.84 4.85
CA ILE A 62 -1.73 6.09 5.41
C ILE A 62 -2.27 4.86 6.14
N VAL A 63 -1.92 3.67 5.63
CA VAL A 63 -2.29 2.39 6.25
C VAL A 63 -1.12 1.88 7.08
N THR A 64 -1.37 1.69 8.38
CA THR A 64 -0.37 1.17 9.33
C THR A 64 -0.58 -0.31 9.58
N HIS A 65 0.36 -0.94 10.29
CA HIS A 65 0.08 -2.23 10.90
C HIS A 65 -1.09 -2.13 11.90
N HIS A 66 -1.85 -3.21 12.06
CA HIS A 66 -2.80 -3.34 13.15
C HIS A 66 -2.09 -3.24 14.52
N THR A 67 -2.79 -2.69 15.49
CA THR A 67 -2.39 -2.77 16.90
C THR A 67 -2.27 -4.24 17.31
N GLY A 68 -1.15 -4.62 17.94
CA GLY A 68 -0.89 -6.02 18.27
C GLY A 68 0.02 -6.77 17.30
N PHE A 69 0.40 -6.18 16.16
CA PHE A 69 1.19 -6.89 15.14
C PHE A 69 2.53 -7.43 15.67
N ARG A 70 3.30 -6.54 16.32
CA ARG A 70 4.60 -6.87 16.93
C ARG A 70 4.50 -7.20 18.42
N GLU A 71 3.68 -6.45 19.16
CA GLU A 71 3.46 -6.62 20.59
C GLU A 71 1.98 -6.40 20.92
N PRO A 72 1.33 -7.27 21.73
CA PRO A 72 -0.09 -7.13 22.09
C PRO A 72 -0.44 -5.73 22.60
N GLY A 73 -1.54 -5.15 22.08
CA GLY A 73 -2.04 -3.85 22.52
C GLY A 73 -1.22 -2.63 22.07
N LYS A 74 -0.09 -2.81 21.38
CA LYS A 74 0.75 -1.69 20.92
C LYS A 74 0.74 -1.52 19.40
N ASN A 75 0.75 -0.27 18.98
CA ASN A 75 0.93 0.12 17.58
C ASN A 75 2.36 0.62 17.36
N GLU A 76 2.93 0.36 16.18
CA GLU A 76 4.31 0.75 15.85
C GLU A 76 4.43 2.19 15.34
N LEU A 77 3.32 2.84 14.98
CA LEU A 77 3.29 4.22 14.54
C LEU A 77 3.67 5.15 15.69
N LYS A 78 4.76 5.90 15.52
CA LYS A 78 5.18 6.87 16.54
C LYS A 78 4.24 8.09 16.56
N ASP A 79 3.93 8.57 17.76
CA ASP A 79 3.03 9.73 17.95
C ASP A 79 3.54 11.02 17.31
N GLU A 80 4.87 11.22 17.25
CA GLU A 80 5.47 12.34 16.51
C GLU A 80 5.10 12.33 15.02
N TYR A 81 5.09 11.15 14.40
CA TYR A 81 4.80 11.00 12.99
C TYR A 81 3.29 10.98 12.74
N ARG A 82 2.51 10.38 13.64
CA ARG A 82 1.04 10.48 13.63
C ARG A 82 0.60 11.94 13.55
N ARG A 83 1.11 12.79 14.45
CA ARG A 83 0.77 14.22 14.49
C ARG A 83 1.14 14.94 13.19
N LYS A 84 2.32 14.68 12.64
CA LYS A 84 2.78 15.27 11.37
C LYS A 84 1.90 14.83 10.17
N ILE A 85 1.56 13.55 10.07
CA ILE A 85 0.70 13.01 9.00
C ILE A 85 -0.67 13.70 9.03
N LEU A 86 -1.29 13.80 10.21
CA LEU A 86 -2.59 14.45 10.37
C LEU A 86 -2.51 15.95 10.10
N ALA A 87 -1.45 16.64 10.54
CA ALA A 87 -1.23 18.06 10.27
C ALA A 87 -1.05 18.36 8.77
N ASN A 88 -0.56 17.40 8.00
CA ASN A 88 -0.47 17.48 6.54
C ASN A 88 -1.82 17.25 5.84
N GLY A 89 -2.87 16.88 6.58
CA GLY A 89 -4.22 16.62 6.06
C GLY A 89 -4.45 15.20 5.57
N ALA A 90 -3.50 14.29 5.78
CA ALA A 90 -3.66 12.88 5.42
C ALA A 90 -4.47 12.12 6.48
N LYS A 91 -5.13 11.04 6.05
CA LYS A 91 -5.89 10.12 6.91
C LYS A 91 -4.98 8.99 7.36
N ILE A 92 -5.28 8.40 8.53
CA ILE A 92 -4.58 7.22 9.04
C ILE A 92 -5.60 6.11 9.25
N PHE A 93 -5.31 4.93 8.72
CA PHE A 93 -6.07 3.71 8.98
C PHE A 93 -5.20 2.67 9.68
N THR A 94 -5.75 2.08 10.73
CA THR A 94 -5.15 1.00 11.50
C THR A 94 -6.19 -0.11 11.64
N GLY A 95 -5.93 -1.26 11.04
CA GLY A 95 -6.88 -2.37 11.03
C GLY A 95 -6.23 -3.68 10.60
N THR A 96 -7.00 -4.76 10.68
CA THR A 96 -6.55 -6.11 10.33
C THR A 96 -6.04 -6.17 8.89
N HIS A 97 -4.93 -6.87 8.69
CA HIS A 97 -4.34 -7.07 7.36
C HIS A 97 -5.25 -7.99 6.52
N ALA A 98 -5.82 -7.46 5.45
CA ALA A 98 -6.83 -8.14 4.63
C ALA A 98 -6.36 -9.48 4.04
N LEU A 99 -5.08 -9.61 3.70
CA LEU A 99 -4.51 -10.84 3.11
C LEU A 99 -3.80 -11.72 4.13
N SER A 100 -4.25 -11.71 5.39
CA SER A 100 -3.81 -12.70 6.39
C SER A 100 -4.79 -12.91 7.53
N SER A 101 -5.45 -11.86 8.03
CA SER A 101 -6.52 -11.94 9.02
C SER A 101 -6.28 -12.99 10.13
N VAL A 102 -7.30 -13.78 10.48
CA VAL A 102 -7.26 -14.90 11.43
C VAL A 102 -6.38 -16.06 10.94
N GLU A 103 -6.20 -16.24 9.62
CA GLU A 103 -5.34 -17.29 9.06
C GLU A 103 -3.89 -17.18 9.56
N ARG A 104 -3.43 -15.96 9.88
CA ARG A 104 -2.13 -15.75 10.53
C ARG A 104 -2.02 -16.51 11.86
N ALA A 105 -3.09 -16.57 12.64
CA ALA A 105 -3.11 -17.30 13.91
C ALA A 105 -3.08 -18.81 13.67
N ILE A 106 -3.80 -19.29 12.64
CA ILE A 106 -3.77 -20.69 12.20
C ILE A 106 -2.34 -21.10 11.82
N ARG A 107 -1.66 -20.31 10.98
CA ARG A 107 -0.27 -20.55 10.61
C ARG A 107 0.67 -20.58 11.82
N ARG A 108 0.56 -19.61 12.74
CA ARG A 108 1.42 -19.54 13.93
C ARG A 108 1.21 -20.71 14.89
N ARG A 109 -0.04 -21.18 15.03
CA ARG A 109 -0.40 -22.24 15.98
C ARG A 109 -0.19 -23.64 15.43
N PHE A 110 -0.52 -23.85 14.15
CA PHE A 110 -0.60 -25.17 13.54
C PHE A 110 0.35 -25.37 12.36
N GLY A 111 1.06 -24.32 11.91
CA GLY A 111 1.99 -24.42 10.78
C GLY A 111 1.31 -24.55 9.39
N ALA A 112 -0.01 -24.38 9.31
CA ALA A 112 -0.78 -24.50 8.08
C ALA A 112 -0.84 -23.19 7.29
N VAL A 113 -0.84 -23.29 5.95
CA VAL A 113 -1.06 -22.17 5.04
C VAL A 113 -2.48 -22.25 4.50
N GLU A 114 -3.20 -21.15 4.61
CA GLU A 114 -4.59 -21.02 4.19
C GLU A 114 -4.71 -20.07 2.98
N THR A 115 -5.93 -19.87 2.49
CA THR A 115 -6.17 -19.29 1.16
C THR A 115 -5.74 -17.82 1.04
N LEU A 116 -5.92 -16.98 2.07
CA LEU A 116 -5.44 -15.59 2.03
C LEU A 116 -3.91 -15.53 1.95
N GLU A 117 -3.22 -16.41 2.67
CA GLU A 117 -1.76 -16.49 2.60
C GLU A 117 -1.28 -17.06 1.26
N ILE A 118 -2.01 -17.97 0.61
CA ILE A 118 -1.73 -18.41 -0.77
C ILE A 118 -1.80 -17.22 -1.73
N ILE A 119 -2.91 -16.46 -1.70
CA ILE A 119 -3.10 -15.26 -2.55
C ILE A 119 -1.97 -14.26 -2.30
N ALA A 120 -1.64 -13.99 -1.04
CA ALA A 120 -0.54 -13.10 -0.67
C ALA A 120 0.80 -13.56 -1.25
N ASN A 121 1.10 -14.86 -1.19
CA ASN A 121 2.34 -15.41 -1.73
C ASN A 121 2.36 -15.40 -3.26
N THR A 122 1.23 -15.61 -3.93
CA THR A 122 1.11 -15.43 -5.39
C THR A 122 1.41 -13.99 -5.79
N LEU A 123 0.88 -12.99 -5.08
CA LEU A 123 1.19 -11.58 -5.36
C LEU A 123 2.66 -11.23 -5.13
N ARG A 124 3.34 -11.91 -4.19
CA ARG A 124 4.78 -11.73 -3.94
C ARG A 124 5.67 -12.23 -5.07
N LEU A 125 5.15 -13.03 -6.01
CA LEU A 125 5.86 -13.33 -7.26
C LEU A 125 6.13 -12.08 -8.09
N LEU A 126 5.47 -10.95 -7.78
CA LEU A 126 5.69 -9.62 -8.35
C LEU A 126 6.36 -8.65 -7.35
N GLY A 127 6.88 -9.15 -6.23
CA GLY A 127 7.52 -8.37 -5.16
C GLY A 127 6.67 -8.20 -3.90
N GLN A 128 7.33 -8.01 -2.75
CA GLN A 128 6.63 -7.78 -1.47
C GLN A 128 5.73 -6.54 -1.53
N GLY A 129 6.23 -5.46 -2.14
CA GLY A 129 5.48 -4.23 -2.32
C GLY A 129 4.19 -4.43 -3.11
N THR A 130 4.15 -5.31 -4.11
CA THR A 130 2.94 -5.62 -4.89
C THR A 130 1.84 -6.21 -4.01
N LYS A 131 2.16 -7.21 -3.18
CA LYS A 131 1.22 -7.75 -2.20
C LYS A 131 0.72 -6.68 -1.24
N VAL A 132 1.63 -5.84 -0.74
CA VAL A 132 1.29 -4.75 0.20
C VAL A 132 0.34 -3.76 -0.45
N CYS A 133 0.59 -3.33 -1.68
CA CYS A 133 -0.29 -2.42 -2.42
C CYS A 133 -1.73 -2.94 -2.53
N VAL A 134 -1.89 -4.22 -2.88
CA VAL A 134 -3.22 -4.83 -2.94
C VAL A 134 -3.89 -4.87 -1.56
N GLU A 135 -3.16 -5.30 -0.53
CA GLU A 135 -3.69 -5.40 0.83
C GLU A 135 -4.16 -4.05 1.40
N ILE A 136 -3.36 -2.99 1.24
CA ILE A 136 -3.71 -1.67 1.80
C ILE A 136 -4.89 -1.03 1.06
N VAL A 137 -5.05 -1.30 -0.24
CA VAL A 137 -6.21 -0.82 -1.01
C VAL A 137 -7.50 -1.46 -0.52
N LEU A 138 -7.50 -2.78 -0.32
CA LEU A 138 -8.65 -3.49 0.24
C LEU A 138 -9.03 -2.94 1.61
N MET A 139 -8.04 -2.73 2.48
CA MET A 139 -8.22 -2.15 3.81
C MET A 139 -8.81 -0.73 3.75
N ALA A 140 -8.32 0.11 2.85
CA ALA A 140 -8.81 1.48 2.70
C ALA A 140 -10.22 1.52 2.07
N ALA A 141 -10.52 0.60 1.15
CA ALA A 141 -11.85 0.45 0.54
C ALA A 141 -12.89 0.02 1.56
N ASP A 142 -12.61 -1.00 2.37
CA ASP A 142 -13.52 -1.47 3.43
C ASP A 142 -13.77 -0.41 4.50
N ALA A 143 -12.81 0.48 4.72
CA ALA A 143 -12.96 1.61 5.64
C ALA A 143 -13.67 2.83 5.04
N GLY A 144 -14.07 2.79 3.75
CA GLY A 144 -14.72 3.91 3.07
C GLY A 144 -13.81 5.14 2.91
N LEU A 145 -12.48 4.95 2.89
CA LEU A 145 -11.51 6.06 2.87
C LEU A 145 -11.11 6.51 1.46
N ILE A 146 -11.44 5.72 0.45
CA ILE A 146 -11.18 5.94 -0.97
C ILE A 146 -12.45 5.75 -1.79
N SER A 147 -12.53 6.33 -2.99
CA SER A 147 -13.67 6.16 -3.89
C SER A 147 -13.65 4.79 -4.59
N MET A 148 -14.81 4.13 -4.63
CA MET A 148 -14.98 2.88 -5.39
C MET A 148 -15.21 3.10 -6.89
N ASP A 149 -15.50 4.33 -7.31
CA ASP A 149 -15.80 4.67 -8.71
C ASP A 149 -14.55 5.07 -9.50
N LYS A 150 -13.49 5.47 -8.81
CA LYS A 150 -12.24 5.95 -9.40
C LYS A 150 -11.11 4.94 -9.24
N ASP A 151 -10.01 5.18 -9.96
CA ASP A 151 -8.77 4.45 -9.75
C ASP A 151 -7.95 5.10 -8.62
N VAL A 152 -7.15 4.30 -7.94
CA VAL A 152 -6.32 4.69 -6.80
C VAL A 152 -4.86 4.34 -7.09
N VAL A 153 -3.93 5.18 -6.64
CA VAL A 153 -2.51 4.80 -6.59
C VAL A 153 -2.18 4.20 -5.23
N ALA A 154 -1.67 2.98 -5.23
CA ALA A 154 -1.20 2.30 -4.04
C ALA A 154 0.33 2.33 -3.95
N VAL A 155 0.88 2.59 -2.77
CA VAL A 155 2.32 2.64 -2.50
C VAL A 155 2.67 1.68 -1.37
N GLY A 156 3.50 0.70 -1.69
CA GLY A 156 3.97 -0.36 -0.79
C GLY A 156 5.48 -0.53 -0.84
N GLY A 157 6.00 -1.42 0.00
CA GLY A 157 7.45 -1.59 0.15
C GLY A 157 7.87 -2.96 0.66
N THR A 158 9.17 -3.23 0.52
CA THR A 158 9.83 -4.42 1.06
C THR A 158 10.56 -4.09 2.36
N GLY A 159 10.17 -4.73 3.46
CA GLY A 159 10.82 -4.54 4.77
C GLY A 159 10.55 -3.16 5.38
N ARG A 160 11.26 -2.13 4.93
CA ARG A 160 11.10 -0.73 5.34
C ARG A 160 11.01 0.19 4.13
N GLY A 161 10.45 1.38 4.34
CA GLY A 161 10.24 2.36 3.28
C GLY A 161 9.21 1.90 2.26
N ALA A 162 9.33 2.40 1.03
CA ALA A 162 8.48 2.04 -0.09
C ALA A 162 9.32 1.88 -1.36
N ASP A 163 9.00 0.86 -2.17
CA ASP A 163 9.71 0.52 -3.40
C ASP A 163 8.77 0.14 -4.57
N THR A 164 7.46 0.07 -4.33
CA THR A 164 6.47 -0.35 -5.30
C THR A 164 5.28 0.61 -5.32
N ALA A 165 4.84 1.02 -6.51
CA ALA A 165 3.59 1.74 -6.70
C ALA A 165 2.78 1.19 -7.88
N LEU A 166 1.47 1.05 -7.68
CA LEU A 166 0.53 0.46 -8.64
C LEU A 166 -0.68 1.37 -8.86
N LEU A 167 -1.20 1.41 -10.08
CA LEU A 167 -2.56 1.89 -10.35
C LEU A 167 -3.54 0.75 -10.14
N ILE A 168 -4.55 0.94 -9.30
CA ILE A 168 -5.53 -0.08 -8.94
C ILE A 168 -6.94 0.46 -9.12
N LYS A 169 -7.83 -0.34 -9.72
CA LYS A 169 -9.27 -0.19 -9.54
C LYS A 169 -9.64 -0.94 -8.26
N PRO A 170 -10.08 -0.24 -7.19
CA PRO A 170 -10.32 -0.89 -5.90
C PRO A 170 -11.55 -1.80 -5.95
N ALA A 171 -11.58 -2.76 -5.03
CA ALA A 171 -12.75 -3.54 -4.65
C ALA A 171 -12.76 -3.68 -3.11
N ASN A 172 -13.92 -3.96 -2.53
CA ASN A 172 -14.02 -4.39 -1.14
C ASN A 172 -13.50 -5.82 -0.98
N THR A 173 -13.15 -6.23 0.24
CA THR A 173 -12.64 -7.59 0.48
C THR A 173 -13.63 -8.69 0.14
N SER A 174 -14.93 -8.45 0.35
CA SER A 174 -16.03 -9.35 -0.08
C SER A 174 -16.05 -9.62 -1.59
N ASP A 175 -15.53 -8.67 -2.36
CA ASP A 175 -15.54 -8.64 -3.83
C ASP A 175 -14.12 -8.66 -4.40
N PHE A 176 -13.17 -9.27 -3.68
CA PHE A 176 -11.73 -9.24 -3.96
C PHE A 176 -11.37 -9.42 -5.45
N PHE A 177 -12.01 -10.37 -6.14
CA PHE A 177 -11.70 -10.69 -7.54
C PHE A 177 -12.20 -9.63 -8.56
N ASN A 178 -12.96 -8.62 -8.10
CA ASN A 178 -13.31 -7.44 -8.88
C ASN A 178 -12.19 -6.39 -8.89
N LEU A 179 -11.21 -6.46 -7.97
CA LEU A 179 -10.03 -5.60 -7.97
C LEU A 179 -9.24 -5.79 -9.27
N LYS A 180 -8.78 -4.69 -9.87
CA LYS A 180 -7.91 -4.74 -11.07
C LYS A 180 -6.62 -3.98 -10.80
N ILE A 181 -5.49 -4.66 -10.90
CA ILE A 181 -4.18 -4.02 -11.01
C ILE A 181 -4.04 -3.57 -12.47
N LYS A 182 -4.08 -2.27 -12.71
CA LYS A 182 -4.16 -1.68 -14.06
C LYS A 182 -2.79 -1.37 -14.64
N GLU A 183 -1.92 -0.76 -13.84
CA GLU A 183 -0.58 -0.35 -14.27
C GLU A 183 0.44 -0.56 -13.14
N ILE A 184 1.67 -0.91 -13.52
CA ILE A 184 2.82 -0.89 -12.63
C ILE A 184 3.54 0.44 -12.84
N ILE A 185 3.46 1.33 -11.86
CA ILE A 185 4.08 2.66 -11.94
C ILE A 185 5.58 2.52 -11.66
N ALA A 186 5.91 1.79 -10.59
CA ALA A 186 7.28 1.45 -10.26
C ALA A 186 7.34 0.18 -9.40
N LYS A 187 8.40 -0.61 -9.53
CA LYS A 187 8.71 -1.73 -8.61
C LYS A 187 10.18 -2.15 -8.70
N PRO A 188 10.72 -2.94 -7.76
CA PRO A 188 12.02 -3.56 -7.92
C PRO A 188 12.03 -4.55 -9.10
N LYS A 189 13.17 -4.66 -9.79
CA LYS A 189 13.41 -5.68 -10.81
C LYS A 189 13.74 -7.03 -10.17
N GLU A 190 14.66 -7.01 -9.21
CA GLU A 190 15.06 -8.16 -8.39
C GLU A 190 14.43 -8.01 -6.99
N PHE A 191 13.90 -9.09 -6.40
CA PHE A 191 13.20 -9.07 -5.10
C PHE A 191 13.04 -10.46 -4.47
#